data_AF-D6LIV9-F1
#
_entry.id   AF-D6LIV9-F1
#
_cell.length_a   1.000
_cell.length_b   1.000
_cell.length_c   1.000
_cell.angle_alpha   90.00
_cell.angle_beta   90.00
_cell.angle_gamma   90.00
#
_symmetry.space_group_name_H-M   'P 1'
#
loop_
_entity.id
_entity.type
_entity.pdbx_description
1 polymer ?
#
loop_
_entity_poly.entity_id
_entity_poly.type
_entity_poly.pdbx_seq_one_letter_code
_entity_poly.pdbx_strand_id
1 'polypeptide(L)'
;MKKILLFLALSLGVLCFVACGGAKKEPEVVKFIIDKINSDIEAIKNTPAKERRLDVTSLRIREVELAKNIKIEVTDVISSKEFIEIYLKNLEERNNELRQGGMFSKANVLTPPSPEQIEEFKKNKDVVYYKFVISADIVNLEDILKKFHPEMKDIMELGRVHSDILNFLSEENKEKLEYESVEGYGYFYFNTKTGECSYASDLKGISGETGILGFLSARGHDKYNIWTAQKLK
;
A
#
# COMPACT_ATOMS: atom_id res chain seq x y z
N MET A 1 16.13 2.52 28.88
CA MET A 1 14.96 2.39 29.79
C MET A 1 13.61 2.75 29.15
N LYS A 2 13.53 3.58 28.10
CA LYS A 2 12.24 3.91 27.41
C LYS A 2 11.63 2.77 26.59
N LYS A 3 12.43 1.88 25.99
CA LYS A 3 11.94 0.74 25.18
C LYS A 3 11.26 -0.37 26.00
N ILE A 4 11.67 -0.55 27.27
CA ILE A 4 11.14 -1.60 28.15
C ILE A 4 9.78 -1.18 28.74
N LEU A 5 9.54 0.12 28.94
CA LEU A 5 8.27 0.62 29.45
C LEU A 5 7.12 0.44 28.44
N LEU A 6 7.39 0.52 27.13
CA LEU A 6 6.37 0.31 26.10
C LEU A 6 5.88 -1.14 26.09
N PHE A 7 6.80 -2.09 26.25
CA PHE A 7 6.49 -3.53 26.36
C PHE A 7 5.70 -3.87 27.64
N LEU A 8 5.95 -3.16 28.74
CA LEU A 8 5.23 -3.34 30.00
C LEU A 8 3.84 -2.69 30.03
N ALA A 9 3.65 -1.60 29.29
CA ALA A 9 2.33 -1.01 29.12
C ALA A 9 1.43 -1.89 28.22
N LEU A 10 2.01 -2.44 27.14
CA LEU A 10 1.34 -3.40 26.26
C LEU A 10 0.97 -4.71 26.96
N SER A 11 1.76 -5.18 27.92
CA SER A 11 1.45 -6.42 28.66
C SER A 11 0.40 -6.24 29.77
N LEU A 12 0.17 -5.02 30.27
CA LEU A 12 -0.85 -4.74 31.29
C LEU A 12 -2.24 -4.46 30.71
N GLY A 13 -2.35 -4.04 29.43
CA GLY A 13 -3.63 -3.80 28.76
C GLY A 13 -4.43 -5.07 28.41
N VAL A 14 -3.80 -6.24 28.51
CA VAL A 14 -4.36 -7.54 28.05
C VAL A 14 -5.37 -8.15 29.03
N LEU A 15 -5.59 -7.56 30.21
CA LEU A 15 -6.38 -8.16 31.30
C LEU A 15 -7.84 -7.71 31.40
N CYS A 16 -8.42 -7.04 30.39
CA CYS A 16 -9.82 -6.60 30.42
C CYS A 16 -10.62 -6.98 29.17
N PHE A 17 -10.70 -8.27 28.84
CA PHE A 17 -11.56 -8.77 27.75
C PHE A 17 -12.52 -9.87 28.22
N VAL A 18 -13.59 -9.48 28.91
CA VAL A 18 -14.80 -10.31 28.99
C VAL A 18 -16.03 -9.41 28.84
N ALA A 19 -16.58 -9.34 27.61
CA ALA A 19 -18.02 -9.25 27.26
C ALA A 19 -18.26 -8.55 25.89
N CYS A 20 -19.04 -9.23 25.04
CA CYS A 20 -19.61 -8.81 23.75
C CYS A 20 -18.68 -8.63 22.52
N GLY A 21 -18.35 -9.75 21.86
CA GLY A 21 -19.01 -10.12 20.59
C GLY A 21 -18.42 -9.66 19.25
N GLY A 22 -17.39 -8.81 19.23
CA GLY A 22 -16.69 -8.42 18.00
C GLY A 22 -15.27 -7.94 18.28
N ALA A 23 -14.38 -8.00 17.29
CA ALA A 23 -13.05 -7.41 17.41
C ALA A 23 -13.22 -5.89 17.59
N LYS A 24 -12.72 -5.33 18.70
CA LYS A 24 -12.85 -3.91 19.00
C LYS A 24 -11.63 -3.17 18.47
N LYS A 25 -11.85 -1.93 17.99
CA LYS A 25 -10.77 -0.98 17.70
C LYS A 25 -10.09 -0.59 19.00
N GLU A 26 -8.96 -1.21 19.30
CA GLU A 26 -8.16 -0.83 20.47
C GLU A 26 -7.40 0.48 20.17
N PRO A 27 -7.61 1.57 20.93
CA PRO A 27 -7.00 2.87 20.63
C PRO A 27 -5.47 2.85 20.54
N GLU A 28 -4.82 2.00 21.34
CA GLU A 28 -3.37 1.85 21.34
C GLU A 28 -2.85 1.20 20.05
N VAL A 29 -3.56 0.16 19.57
CA VAL A 29 -3.23 -0.51 18.30
C VAL A 29 -3.50 0.42 17.12
N VAL A 30 -4.61 1.16 17.14
CA VAL A 30 -4.93 2.17 16.13
C VAL A 30 -3.81 3.23 16.05
N LYS A 31 -3.40 3.77 17.19
CA LYS A 31 -2.31 4.74 17.25
C LYS A 31 -1.01 4.16 16.71
N PHE A 32 -0.66 2.94 17.13
CA PHE A 32 0.54 2.26 16.65
C PHE A 32 0.55 2.12 15.12
N ILE A 33 -0.56 1.71 14.52
CA ILE A 33 -0.69 1.54 13.06
C ILE A 33 -0.46 2.88 12.35
N ILE A 34 -1.12 3.95 12.82
CA ILE A 34 -0.96 5.30 12.25
C ILE A 34 0.49 5.77 12.37
N ASP A 35 1.10 5.62 13.55
CA ASP A 35 2.50 6.00 13.80
C ASP A 35 3.46 5.21 12.90
N LYS A 36 3.22 3.91 12.69
CA LYS A 36 4.02 3.06 11.81
C LYS A 36 3.93 3.49 10.36
N ILE A 37 2.72 3.73 9.84
CA ILE A 37 2.53 4.19 8.46
C ILE A 37 3.20 5.55 8.24
N ASN A 38 3.01 6.49 9.17
CA ASN A 38 3.69 7.80 9.11
C ASN A 38 5.22 7.64 9.13
N SER A 39 5.76 6.79 9.99
CA SER A 39 7.20 6.52 10.04
C SER A 39 7.73 5.93 8.72
N ASP A 40 6.97 5.07 8.06
CA ASP A 40 7.37 4.49 6.76
C ASP A 40 7.38 5.54 5.66
N ILE A 41 6.38 6.44 5.64
CA ILE A 41 6.33 7.58 4.71
C ILE A 41 7.53 8.49 4.91
N GLU A 42 7.82 8.87 6.16
CA GLU A 42 8.96 9.72 6.48
C GLU A 42 10.29 9.06 6.12
N ALA A 43 10.44 7.75 6.32
CA ALA A 43 11.65 7.03 5.90
C ALA A 43 11.87 7.12 4.38
N ILE A 44 10.81 6.99 3.59
CA ILE A 44 10.87 7.12 2.13
C ILE A 44 11.26 8.55 1.74
N LYS A 45 10.58 9.56 2.31
CA LYS A 45 10.83 10.98 2.02
C LYS A 45 12.26 11.42 2.35
N ASN A 46 12.85 10.85 3.41
CA ASN A 46 14.18 11.21 3.89
C ASN A 46 15.31 10.37 3.26
N THR A 47 15.01 9.42 2.38
CA THR A 47 16.04 8.65 1.66
C THR A 47 16.78 9.60 0.69
N PRO A 48 18.12 9.71 0.68
CA PRO A 48 18.82 10.70 -0.16
C PRO A 48 18.63 10.48 -1.67
N ALA A 49 18.28 11.55 -2.41
CA ALA A 49 18.11 11.51 -3.87
C ALA A 49 19.43 11.27 -4.66
N LYS A 50 20.59 11.60 -4.06
CA LYS A 50 21.91 11.55 -4.73
C LYS A 50 22.47 10.14 -4.97
N GLU A 51 21.89 9.10 -4.37
CA GLU A 51 22.29 7.70 -4.59
C GLU A 51 21.37 6.97 -5.60
N ARG A 52 20.37 7.67 -6.13
CA ARG A 52 19.31 7.06 -6.95
C ARG A 52 19.69 7.08 -8.44
N ARG A 53 19.70 5.91 -9.08
CA ARG A 53 19.73 5.81 -10.54
C ARG A 53 18.38 6.29 -11.08
N LEU A 54 18.31 6.96 -12.23
CA LEU A 54 17.02 7.26 -12.85
C LEU A 54 16.39 5.99 -13.42
N ASP A 55 15.65 5.31 -12.56
CA ASP A 55 14.80 4.17 -12.86
C ASP A 55 13.37 4.43 -12.36
N VAL A 56 12.46 3.54 -12.70
CA VAL A 56 11.04 3.61 -12.33
C VAL A 56 10.86 3.73 -10.81
N THR A 57 11.70 3.07 -10.03
CA THR A 57 11.66 3.13 -8.56
C THR A 57 11.94 4.54 -8.05
N SER A 58 12.90 5.24 -8.66
CA SER A 58 13.28 6.58 -8.23
C SER A 58 12.22 7.64 -8.53
N LEU A 59 11.46 7.48 -9.61
CA LEU A 59 10.28 8.32 -9.87
C LEU A 59 9.17 8.09 -8.86
N ARG A 60 8.88 6.82 -8.58
CA ARG A 60 7.88 6.46 -7.56
C ARG A 60 8.24 7.05 -6.20
N ILE A 61 9.50 7.00 -5.80
CA ILE A 61 9.95 7.64 -4.56
C ILE A 61 9.75 9.17 -4.62
N ARG A 62 10.03 9.80 -5.77
CA ARG A 62 9.81 11.25 -5.93
C ARG A 62 8.33 11.62 -5.84
N GLU A 63 7.42 10.81 -6.38
CA GLU A 63 5.97 11.02 -6.19
C GLU A 63 5.59 10.99 -4.72
N VAL A 64 6.16 10.07 -3.94
CA VAL A 64 5.96 10.01 -2.49
C VAL A 64 6.55 11.23 -1.77
N GLU A 65 7.71 11.74 -2.20
CA GLU A 65 8.28 12.99 -1.69
C GLU A 65 7.37 14.19 -1.94
N LEU A 66 6.73 14.23 -3.10
CA LEU A 66 5.80 15.30 -3.48
C LEU A 66 4.43 15.16 -2.82
N ALA A 67 4.06 13.95 -2.38
CA ALA A 67 2.77 13.69 -1.76
C ALA A 67 2.54 14.58 -0.52
N LYS A 68 1.38 15.26 -0.49
CA LYS A 68 0.98 16.21 0.56
C LYS A 68 -0.44 15.89 1.05
N ASN A 69 -0.84 16.57 2.14
CA ASN A 69 -2.16 16.41 2.75
C ASN A 69 -2.51 14.94 3.10
N ILE A 70 -1.50 14.15 3.46
CA ILE A 70 -1.66 12.74 3.80
C ILE A 70 -2.46 12.62 5.10
N LYS A 71 -3.56 11.87 5.06
CA LYS A 71 -4.37 11.52 6.23
C LYS A 71 -4.53 10.01 6.28
N ILE A 72 -4.46 9.44 7.47
CA ILE A 72 -4.59 8.01 7.72
C ILE A 72 -5.67 7.82 8.78
N GLU A 73 -6.61 6.92 8.53
CA GLU A 73 -7.68 6.58 9.44
C GLU A 73 -7.83 5.06 9.54
N VAL A 74 -8.01 4.53 10.75
CA VAL A 74 -8.34 3.12 10.94
C VAL A 74 -9.86 2.94 11.00
N THR A 75 -10.41 2.43 9.90
CA THR A 75 -11.85 2.43 9.64
C THR A 75 -12.56 1.18 10.12
N ASP A 76 -11.88 0.04 10.26
CA ASP A 76 -12.53 -1.21 10.66
C ASP A 76 -11.57 -2.22 11.32
N VAL A 77 -12.11 -3.21 12.02
CA VAL A 77 -11.37 -4.37 12.53
C VAL A 77 -12.16 -5.63 12.22
N ILE A 78 -11.56 -6.51 11.42
CA ILE A 78 -12.19 -7.74 10.98
C ILE A 78 -11.44 -8.95 11.50
N SER A 79 -12.15 -10.06 11.62
CA SER A 79 -11.59 -11.34 12.02
C SER A 79 -10.71 -11.96 10.93
N SER A 80 -9.87 -12.92 11.32
CA SER A 80 -9.13 -13.77 10.38
C SER A 80 -10.05 -14.46 9.36
N LYS A 81 -11.23 -14.93 9.80
CA LYS A 81 -12.22 -15.52 8.91
C LYS A 81 -12.70 -14.55 7.82
N GLU A 82 -13.08 -13.33 8.20
CA GLU A 82 -13.55 -12.33 7.25
C GLU A 82 -12.45 -11.91 6.28
N PHE A 83 -11.21 -11.76 6.78
CA PHE A 83 -10.07 -11.37 5.94
C PHE A 83 -9.76 -12.42 4.86
N ILE A 84 -9.73 -13.72 5.19
CA ILE A 84 -9.43 -14.76 4.18
C ILE A 84 -10.52 -14.86 3.11
N GLU A 85 -11.79 -14.61 3.47
CA GLU A 85 -12.89 -14.57 2.51
C GLU A 85 -12.72 -13.41 1.51
N ILE A 86 -12.30 -12.23 1.99
CA ILE A 86 -11.97 -11.08 1.13
C ILE A 86 -10.75 -11.41 0.24
N TYR A 87 -9.69 -11.96 0.82
CA TYR A 87 -8.48 -12.33 0.08
C TYR A 87 -8.78 -13.32 -1.05
N LEU A 88 -9.54 -14.38 -0.77
CA LEU A 88 -9.88 -15.41 -1.77
C LEU A 88 -10.72 -14.85 -2.91
N LYS A 89 -11.69 -13.98 -2.61
CA LYS A 89 -12.48 -13.29 -3.63
C LYS A 89 -11.59 -12.42 -4.53
N ASN A 90 -10.71 -11.62 -3.93
CA ASN A 90 -9.81 -10.75 -4.67
C ASN A 90 -8.78 -11.56 -5.49
N LEU A 91 -8.31 -12.68 -4.96
CA LEU A 91 -7.42 -13.61 -5.65
C LEU A 91 -8.08 -14.19 -6.90
N GLU A 92 -9.33 -14.61 -6.80
CA GLU A 92 -10.10 -15.13 -7.92
C GLU A 92 -10.25 -14.09 -9.03
N GLU A 93 -10.68 -12.88 -8.67
CA GLU A 93 -10.82 -11.76 -9.62
C GLU A 93 -9.48 -11.45 -10.32
N ARG A 94 -8.41 -11.28 -9.53
CA ARG A 94 -7.06 -11.02 -10.07
C ARG A 94 -6.59 -12.15 -10.99
N ASN A 95 -6.78 -13.40 -10.61
CA ASN A 95 -6.36 -14.54 -11.42
C ASN A 95 -7.17 -14.66 -12.71
N ASN A 96 -8.45 -14.30 -12.69
CA ASN A 96 -9.29 -14.27 -13.88
C ASN A 96 -8.80 -13.23 -14.88
N GLU A 97 -8.43 -12.03 -14.41
CA GLU A 97 -7.81 -10.99 -15.26
C GLU A 97 -6.49 -11.49 -15.88
N LEU A 98 -5.60 -12.10 -15.09
CA LEU A 98 -4.33 -12.63 -15.62
C LEU A 98 -4.48 -13.72 -16.67
N ARG A 99 -5.49 -14.58 -16.51
CA ARG A 99 -5.77 -15.66 -17.46
C ARG A 99 -6.22 -15.12 -18.82
N GLN A 100 -6.84 -13.93 -18.84
CA GLN A 100 -7.24 -13.25 -20.06
C GLN A 100 -6.07 -12.50 -20.72
N GLY A 101 -5.01 -12.20 -19.98
CA GLY A 101 -3.81 -11.53 -20.47
C GLY A 101 -2.88 -12.39 -21.34
N GLY A 102 -1.75 -11.78 -21.73
CA GLY A 102 -0.69 -12.45 -22.50
C GLY A 102 0.10 -13.48 -21.70
N MET A 103 1.08 -14.13 -22.33
CA MET A 103 1.90 -15.18 -21.71
C MET A 103 2.55 -14.75 -20.39
N PHE A 104 3.08 -13.52 -20.32
CA PHE A 104 3.66 -12.95 -19.10
C PHE A 104 2.63 -12.74 -17.98
N SER A 105 1.39 -12.38 -18.32
CA SER A 105 0.31 -12.26 -17.32
C SER A 105 -0.06 -13.63 -16.75
N LYS A 106 -0.22 -14.64 -17.62
CA LYS A 106 -0.54 -16.00 -17.19
C LYS A 106 0.51 -16.61 -16.26
N ALA A 107 1.78 -16.23 -16.40
CA ALA A 107 2.86 -16.66 -15.51
C ALA A 107 2.74 -16.12 -14.07
N ASN A 108 1.94 -15.08 -13.84
CA ASN A 108 1.74 -14.44 -12.54
C ASN A 108 0.46 -14.91 -11.80
N VAL A 109 -0.23 -15.92 -12.34
CA VAL A 109 -1.42 -16.52 -11.71
C VAL A 109 -0.96 -17.20 -10.43
N LEU A 110 -1.58 -16.82 -9.31
CA LEU A 110 -1.22 -17.33 -8.00
C LEU A 110 -2.07 -18.57 -7.67
N THR A 111 -1.42 -19.60 -7.12
CA THR A 111 -2.13 -20.77 -6.60
C THR A 111 -2.90 -20.38 -5.33
N PRO A 112 -4.21 -20.69 -5.23
CA PRO A 112 -4.96 -20.45 -4.01
C PRO A 112 -4.45 -21.32 -2.86
N PRO A 113 -4.59 -20.87 -1.60
CA PRO A 113 -4.31 -21.72 -0.44
C PRO A 113 -5.14 -23.00 -0.46
N SER A 114 -4.63 -24.09 0.15
CA SER A 114 -5.38 -25.34 0.25
C SER A 114 -6.61 -25.19 1.17
N PRO A 115 -7.64 -26.04 1.03
CA PRO A 115 -8.79 -26.03 1.92
C PRO A 115 -8.41 -26.15 3.41
N GLU A 116 -7.41 -26.96 3.74
CA GLU A 116 -6.91 -27.12 5.11
C GLU A 116 -6.31 -25.82 5.65
N GLN A 117 -5.48 -25.15 4.84
CA GLN A 117 -4.89 -23.85 5.21
C GLN A 117 -5.97 -22.78 5.42
N ILE A 118 -7.00 -22.76 4.57
CA ILE A 118 -8.12 -21.84 4.70
C ILE A 118 -8.87 -22.10 6.01
N GLU A 119 -9.15 -23.36 6.34
CA GLU A 119 -9.86 -23.71 7.57
C GLU A 119 -9.03 -23.43 8.83
N GLU A 120 -7.71 -23.62 8.81
CA GLU A 120 -6.82 -23.20 9.89
C GLU A 120 -6.85 -21.68 10.08
N PHE A 121 -6.78 -20.93 8.98
CA PHE A 121 -6.83 -19.47 9.00
C PHE A 121 -8.14 -18.94 9.59
N LYS A 122 -9.28 -19.52 9.19
CA LYS A 122 -10.61 -19.16 9.72
C LYS A 122 -10.76 -19.45 11.21
N LYS A 123 -10.09 -20.49 11.72
CA LYS A 123 -10.13 -20.88 13.14
C LYS A 123 -9.23 -20.01 14.02
N ASN A 124 -8.28 -19.27 13.44
CA ASN A 124 -7.38 -18.41 14.18
C ASN A 124 -8.13 -17.20 14.77
N LYS A 125 -8.35 -17.24 16.09
CA LYS A 125 -9.00 -16.16 16.85
C LYS A 125 -8.00 -15.16 17.43
N ASP A 126 -6.72 -15.48 17.39
CA ASP A 126 -5.67 -14.65 17.98
C ASP A 126 -5.27 -13.53 17.02
N VAL A 127 -5.57 -13.66 15.72
CA VAL A 127 -5.23 -12.67 14.69
C VAL A 127 -6.49 -11.92 14.24
N VAL A 128 -6.39 -10.59 14.25
CA VAL A 128 -7.39 -9.67 13.70
C VAL A 128 -6.74 -8.74 12.67
N TYR A 129 -7.55 -8.15 11.81
CA TYR A 129 -7.09 -7.30 10.72
C TYR A 129 -7.71 -5.91 10.83
N TYR A 130 -6.86 -4.91 11.05
CA TYR A 130 -7.24 -3.51 11.10
C TYR A 130 -7.24 -2.94 9.69
N LYS A 131 -8.41 -2.56 9.18
CA LYS A 131 -8.54 -1.83 7.92
C LYS A 131 -8.20 -0.38 8.16
N PHE A 132 -7.27 0.16 7.38
CA PHE A 132 -6.98 1.57 7.35
C PHE A 132 -7.26 2.15 5.97
N VAL A 133 -7.64 3.42 5.95
CA VAL A 133 -7.80 4.26 4.77
C VAL A 133 -6.71 5.32 4.81
N ILE A 134 -6.14 5.60 3.65
CA ILE A 134 -5.21 6.70 3.45
C ILE A 134 -5.71 7.56 2.30
N SER A 135 -5.77 8.86 2.55
CA SER A 135 -6.03 9.88 1.54
C SER A 135 -4.81 10.77 1.39
N ALA A 136 -4.46 11.14 0.17
CA ALA A 136 -3.33 12.03 -0.10
C ALA A 136 -3.56 12.82 -1.39
N ASP A 137 -2.92 13.99 -1.49
CA ASP A 137 -2.74 14.66 -2.77
C ASP A 137 -1.40 14.23 -3.35
N ILE A 138 -1.43 13.69 -4.56
CA ILE A 138 -0.26 13.13 -5.23
C ILE A 138 -0.11 13.70 -6.65
N VAL A 139 1.08 13.56 -7.20
CA VAL A 139 1.39 13.92 -8.59
C VAL A 139 1.52 12.63 -9.39
N ASN A 140 0.93 12.57 -10.59
CA ASN A 140 1.21 11.51 -11.56
C ASN A 140 2.30 12.01 -12.51
N LEU A 141 3.54 11.56 -12.28
CA LEU A 141 4.67 12.00 -13.10
C LEU A 141 4.62 11.43 -14.51
N GLU A 142 4.08 10.23 -14.71
CA GLU A 142 3.96 9.65 -16.04
C GLU A 142 3.00 10.46 -16.94
N ASP A 143 1.85 10.88 -16.43
CA ASP A 143 0.90 11.70 -17.20
C ASP A 143 1.48 13.07 -17.52
N ILE A 144 2.16 13.69 -16.56
CA ILE A 144 2.88 14.94 -16.78
C ILE A 144 3.93 14.73 -17.89
N LEU A 145 4.74 13.69 -17.80
CA LEU A 145 5.77 13.41 -18.80
C LEU A 145 5.17 13.13 -20.18
N LYS A 146 4.08 12.37 -20.29
CA LYS A 146 3.37 12.14 -21.57
C LYS A 146 2.81 13.43 -22.19
N LYS A 147 2.39 14.41 -21.38
CA LYS A 147 1.95 15.72 -21.90
C LYS A 147 3.11 16.49 -22.56
N PHE A 148 4.32 16.38 -22.02
CA PHE A 148 5.51 17.07 -22.55
C PHE A 148 6.25 16.27 -23.63
N HIS A 149 6.17 14.94 -23.58
CA HIS A 149 6.78 13.98 -24.48
C HIS A 149 5.72 13.04 -25.05
N PRO A 150 4.84 13.51 -25.96
CA PRO A 150 3.76 12.71 -26.51
C PRO A 150 4.26 11.49 -27.32
N GLU A 151 5.53 11.47 -27.70
CA GLU A 151 6.21 10.31 -28.30
C GLU A 151 6.43 9.16 -27.31
N MET A 152 6.38 9.44 -26.00
CA MET A 152 6.57 8.46 -24.93
C MET A 152 5.35 7.54 -24.85
N LYS A 153 5.52 6.30 -25.32
CA LYS A 153 4.44 5.31 -25.36
C LYS A 153 4.18 4.67 -23.99
N ASP A 154 5.23 4.49 -23.20
CA ASP A 154 5.13 3.95 -21.84
C ASP A 154 6.32 4.39 -20.96
N ILE A 155 6.21 4.09 -19.67
CA ILE A 155 7.20 4.41 -18.63
C ILE A 155 8.58 3.74 -18.86
N MET A 156 8.73 2.78 -19.77
CA MET A 156 10.04 2.18 -20.08
C MET A 156 10.89 3.07 -21.00
N GLU A 157 10.28 4.05 -21.68
CA GLU A 157 10.97 4.99 -22.56
C GLU A 157 11.62 6.18 -21.79
N LEU A 158 11.47 6.22 -20.47
CA LEU A 158 12.02 7.25 -19.56
C LEU A 158 13.51 7.54 -19.74
N GLY A 159 14.30 6.54 -20.16
CA GLY A 159 15.73 6.71 -20.39
C GLY A 159 16.08 7.77 -21.44
N ARG A 160 15.13 8.13 -22.32
CA ARG A 160 15.32 9.13 -23.38
C ARG A 160 15.03 10.58 -22.95
N VAL A 161 14.30 10.79 -21.87
CA VAL A 161 13.78 12.11 -21.41
C VAL A 161 14.35 12.51 -20.04
N HIS A 162 15.52 11.95 -19.71
CA HIS A 162 16.17 11.97 -18.40
C HIS A 162 16.43 13.37 -17.82
N SER A 163 16.90 14.32 -18.64
CA SER A 163 17.17 15.69 -18.20
C SER A 163 15.89 16.46 -17.88
N ASP A 164 14.82 16.17 -18.61
CA ASP A 164 13.57 16.92 -18.57
C ASP A 164 12.71 16.50 -17.37
N ILE A 165 12.77 15.22 -17.00
CA ILE A 165 12.24 14.68 -15.75
C ILE A 165 12.81 15.44 -14.54
N LEU A 166 14.14 15.48 -14.40
CA LEU A 166 14.77 16.13 -13.25
C LEU A 166 14.52 17.64 -13.22
N ASN A 167 14.38 18.26 -14.39
CA ASN A 167 14.08 19.68 -14.51
C ASN A 167 12.62 19.99 -14.13
N PHE A 168 11.64 19.18 -14.56
CA PHE A 168 10.24 19.29 -14.12
C PHE A 168 10.07 19.07 -12.61
N LEU A 169 10.92 18.23 -12.05
CA LEU A 169 10.90 17.85 -10.65
C LEU A 169 11.73 18.76 -9.75
N SER A 170 12.37 19.79 -10.31
CA SER A 170 13.11 20.78 -9.55
C SER A 170 12.18 21.57 -8.63
N GLU A 171 12.74 22.12 -7.53
CA GLU A 171 11.98 22.94 -6.59
C GLU A 171 11.30 24.14 -7.28
N GLU A 172 11.93 24.68 -8.33
CA GLU A 172 11.44 25.80 -9.13
C GLU A 172 10.18 25.49 -9.94
N ASN A 173 9.92 24.21 -10.23
CA ASN A 173 8.77 23.78 -11.03
C ASN A 173 7.67 23.08 -10.21
N LYS A 174 7.86 22.90 -8.88
CA LYS A 174 6.87 22.27 -8.00
C LYS A 174 5.49 22.93 -8.03
N GLU A 175 5.45 24.26 -8.16
CA GLU A 175 4.20 25.02 -8.20
C GLU A 175 3.39 24.78 -9.49
N LYS A 176 4.04 24.23 -10.53
CA LYS A 176 3.43 23.93 -11.84
C LYS A 176 2.92 22.48 -11.92
N LEU A 177 3.17 21.66 -10.89
CA LEU A 177 2.72 20.27 -10.87
C LEU A 177 1.23 20.20 -10.56
N GLU A 178 0.49 19.45 -11.38
CA GLU A 178 -0.91 19.14 -11.14
C GLU A 178 -0.99 18.02 -10.10
N TYR A 179 -1.72 18.28 -9.01
CA TYR A 179 -2.00 17.29 -7.97
C TYR A 179 -3.40 16.73 -8.14
N GLU A 180 -3.58 15.44 -7.87
CA GLU A 180 -4.89 14.81 -7.73
C GLU A 180 -5.05 14.20 -6.32
N SER A 181 -6.26 14.31 -5.78
CA SER A 181 -6.60 13.70 -4.51
C SER A 181 -6.98 12.25 -4.72
N VAL A 182 -6.30 11.34 -4.01
CA VAL A 182 -6.55 9.91 -4.07
C VAL A 182 -6.89 9.35 -2.70
N GLU A 183 -7.65 8.27 -2.70
CA GLU A 183 -7.96 7.49 -1.51
C GLU A 183 -7.74 6.01 -1.81
N GLY A 184 -7.13 5.30 -0.86
CA GLY A 184 -7.15 3.84 -0.87
C GLY A 184 -7.10 3.29 0.54
N TYR A 185 -7.12 1.96 0.61
CA TYR A 185 -7.20 1.25 1.87
C TYR A 185 -6.16 0.14 1.92
N GLY A 186 -5.78 -0.27 3.13
CA GLY A 186 -4.96 -1.44 3.38
C GLY A 186 -5.37 -2.14 4.66
N TYR A 187 -4.67 -3.22 4.98
CA TYR A 187 -4.86 -3.96 6.22
C TYR A 187 -3.55 -4.09 7.00
N PHE A 188 -3.65 -4.06 8.33
CA PHE A 188 -2.62 -4.54 9.24
C PHE A 188 -3.16 -5.78 9.95
N TYR A 189 -2.41 -6.89 9.95
CA TYR A 189 -2.72 -7.94 10.90
C TYR A 189 -2.18 -7.55 12.29
N PHE A 190 -2.87 -7.97 13.33
CA PHE A 190 -2.43 -7.86 14.72
C PHE A 190 -2.73 -9.17 15.43
N ASN A 191 -1.71 -9.75 16.03
CA ASN A 191 -1.81 -10.92 16.88
C ASN A 191 -2.05 -10.46 18.33
N THR A 192 -3.26 -10.65 18.80
CA THR A 192 -3.73 -10.28 20.14
C THR A 192 -3.00 -11.00 21.29
N LYS A 193 -2.34 -12.14 21.02
CA LYS A 193 -1.53 -12.85 22.02
C LYS A 193 -0.09 -12.38 22.09
N THR A 194 0.53 -12.12 20.94
CA THR A 194 1.97 -11.81 20.86
C THR A 194 2.27 -10.32 20.70
N GLY A 195 1.27 -9.52 20.32
CA GLY A 195 1.42 -8.12 19.92
C GLY A 195 2.06 -7.95 18.53
N GLU A 196 2.34 -9.05 17.82
CA GLU A 196 2.94 -9.01 16.49
C GLU A 196 1.98 -8.40 15.48
N CYS A 197 2.49 -7.51 14.62
CA CYS A 197 1.71 -6.88 13.58
C CYS A 197 2.56 -6.50 12.37
N SER A 198 1.91 -6.50 11.20
CA SER A 198 2.51 -6.03 9.95
C SER A 198 1.41 -5.74 8.92
N TYR A 199 1.81 -5.14 7.80
CA TYR A 199 0.92 -4.98 6.66
C TYR A 199 0.44 -6.35 6.16
N ALA A 200 -0.84 -6.40 5.79
CA ALA A 200 -1.50 -7.58 5.23
C ALA A 200 -2.05 -7.25 3.84
N SER A 201 -1.86 -8.18 2.92
CA SER A 201 -2.33 -8.08 1.54
C SER A 201 -3.69 -8.74 1.38
N ASP A 202 -4.67 -8.00 0.88
CA ASP A 202 -5.91 -8.55 0.32
C ASP A 202 -5.88 -8.64 -1.22
N LEU A 203 -4.72 -8.38 -1.85
CA LEU A 203 -4.51 -8.33 -3.32
C LEU A 203 -5.19 -7.17 -4.09
N LYS A 204 -5.87 -6.23 -3.42
CA LYS A 204 -6.48 -5.04 -4.06
C LYS A 204 -6.18 -3.73 -3.36
N GLY A 205 -6.07 -3.75 -2.04
CA GLY A 205 -5.62 -2.65 -1.20
C GLY A 205 -4.10 -2.54 -1.17
N ILE A 206 -3.60 -1.78 -0.21
CA ILE A 206 -2.17 -1.60 0.05
C ILE A 206 -1.61 -2.93 0.55
N SER A 207 -1.05 -3.70 -0.38
CA SER A 207 -0.59 -5.07 -0.13
C SER A 207 0.92 -5.23 -0.18
N GLY A 208 1.49 -5.83 0.87
CA GLY A 208 2.79 -6.54 0.81
C GLY A 208 3.94 -5.73 0.19
N GLU A 209 4.77 -6.40 -0.63
CA GLU A 209 6.06 -5.92 -1.20
C GLU A 209 6.08 -4.50 -1.80
N THR A 210 4.92 -3.93 -2.11
CA THR A 210 4.82 -2.55 -2.62
C THR A 210 4.74 -1.50 -1.51
N GLY A 211 4.20 -1.85 -0.33
CA GLY A 211 4.14 -0.98 0.85
C GLY A 211 3.47 0.38 0.58
N ILE A 212 3.71 1.33 1.49
CA ILE A 212 3.21 2.70 1.36
C ILE A 212 3.82 3.45 0.16
N LEU A 213 5.04 3.05 -0.23
CA LEU A 213 5.73 3.53 -1.44
C LEU A 213 4.87 3.26 -2.68
N GLY A 214 4.49 2.00 -2.86
CA GLY A 214 3.68 1.56 -3.98
C GLY A 214 2.28 2.15 -3.96
N PHE A 215 1.68 2.39 -2.80
CA PHE A 215 0.38 3.08 -2.74
C PHE A 215 0.47 4.51 -3.27
N LEU A 216 1.35 5.33 -2.69
CA LEU A 216 1.44 6.75 -3.01
C LEU A 216 1.95 6.98 -4.44
N SER A 217 2.79 6.07 -4.97
CA SER A 217 3.18 6.13 -6.38
C SER A 217 2.11 5.54 -7.30
N ALA A 218 1.66 4.30 -7.05
CA ALA A 218 0.76 3.60 -7.97
C ALA A 218 -0.58 4.30 -8.10
N ARG A 219 -1.08 5.02 -7.09
CA ARG A 219 -2.33 5.75 -7.25
C ARG A 219 -2.25 6.95 -8.17
N GLY A 220 -1.06 7.51 -8.39
CA GLY A 220 -0.85 8.48 -9.46
C GLY A 220 -1.00 7.78 -10.79
N HIS A 221 -0.43 6.59 -10.90
CA HIS A 221 -0.47 5.76 -12.11
C HIS A 221 -1.74 4.88 -12.28
N ASP A 222 -2.63 4.72 -11.29
CA ASP A 222 -3.66 3.64 -11.25
C ASP A 222 -4.87 3.94 -12.14
N LYS A 223 -5.00 5.17 -12.67
CA LYS A 223 -5.79 5.38 -13.91
C LYS A 223 -5.29 4.47 -15.05
N TYR A 224 -4.04 3.98 -14.97
CA TYR A 224 -3.31 3.23 -15.99
C TYR A 224 -2.40 2.11 -15.43
N ASN A 225 -2.68 1.54 -14.25
CA ASN A 225 -1.94 0.35 -13.77
C ASN A 225 -1.82 -0.68 -14.90
N ILE A 226 -0.76 -1.50 -14.93
CA ILE A 226 -0.59 -2.54 -15.96
C ILE A 226 -1.81 -3.49 -16.06
N TRP A 227 -2.62 -3.56 -15.00
CA TRP A 227 -3.91 -4.23 -14.93
C TRP A 227 -5.07 -3.41 -15.53
N THR A 228 -5.07 -2.08 -15.35
CA THR A 228 -6.00 -1.15 -16.01
C THR A 228 -5.65 -0.97 -17.50
N ALA A 229 -4.37 -1.02 -17.89
CA ALA A 229 -3.90 -0.99 -19.28
C ALA A 229 -4.31 -2.23 -20.09
N GLN A 230 -4.66 -3.35 -19.42
CA GLN A 230 -5.29 -4.50 -20.07
C GLN A 230 -6.79 -4.29 -20.37
N LYS A 231 -7.42 -3.24 -19.84
CA LYS A 231 -8.81 -2.87 -20.18
C LYS A 231 -8.93 -2.09 -21.50
N LEU A 232 -7.81 -1.76 -22.16
CA LEU A 232 -7.78 -1.06 -23.44
C LEU A 232 -7.35 -1.97 -24.61
N LYS A 233 -7.96 -3.16 -24.70
CA LYS A 233 -8.02 -3.95 -25.94
C LYS A 233 -9.41 -4.53 -26.15
#